data_AF-A0A7C3PS30-F1
#
_entry.id   AF-A0A7C3PS30-F1
#
_cell.length_a   1.000
_cell.length_b   1.000
_cell.length_c   1.000
_cell.angle_alpha   90.00
_cell.angle_beta   90.00
_cell.angle_gamma   90.00
#
_symmetry.space_group_name_H-M   'P 1'
#
loop_
_entity.id
_entity.type
_entity.pdbx_description
1 polymer ?
#
loop_
_entity_poly.entity_id
_entity_poly.type
_entity_poly.pdbx_seq_one_letter_code
_entity_poly.pdbx_strand_id
1 'polypeptide(L)'
;MRRLLVPAVLLLLCSFTLTGDYAEVIAHITRTELPQTSKPNKELVFKITAEFNDHSTKYSRQETNVKGKVVTVTLYGEYPKNGECQKGVQEFTINYSYTPKSAGKYIFHFVTGIQNGVKQFMSDTLLVK
;
A
#
# COMPACT_ATOMS: atom_id res chain seq x y z
N MET A 1 35.12 -56.93 5.26
CA MET A 1 34.01 -55.97 5.39
C MET A 1 34.59 -54.60 5.76
N ARG A 2 34.72 -53.69 4.79
CA ARG A 2 35.11 -52.29 5.01
C ARG A 2 34.17 -51.42 4.19
N ARG A 3 33.37 -50.61 4.89
CA ARG A 3 32.41 -49.66 4.31
C ARG A 3 33.19 -48.43 3.84
N LEU A 4 33.23 -48.20 2.53
CA LEU A 4 33.69 -46.92 1.98
C LEU A 4 32.51 -45.95 1.99
N LEU A 5 32.62 -44.93 2.83
CA LEU A 5 31.73 -43.78 2.88
C LEU A 5 31.90 -42.97 1.59
N VAL A 6 30.82 -42.80 0.84
CA VAL A 6 30.70 -41.80 -0.22
C VAL A 6 30.50 -40.45 0.46
N PRO A 7 31.37 -39.44 0.26
CA PRO A 7 31.03 -38.09 0.69
C PRO A 7 29.96 -37.58 -0.27
N ALA A 8 28.73 -37.45 0.24
CA ALA A 8 27.68 -36.71 -0.42
C ALA A 8 28.20 -35.29 -0.66
N VAL A 9 28.45 -34.95 -1.92
CA VAL A 9 28.67 -33.59 -2.38
C VAL A 9 27.35 -32.87 -2.13
N LEU A 10 27.24 -32.26 -0.96
CA LEU A 10 26.17 -31.33 -0.64
C LEU A 10 26.44 -30.09 -1.50
N LEU A 11 25.88 -30.08 -2.71
CA LEU A 11 25.68 -28.86 -3.49
C LEU A 11 24.80 -27.94 -2.63
N LEU A 12 25.43 -27.15 -1.77
CA LEU A 12 24.89 -25.89 -1.33
C LEU A 12 24.75 -25.04 -2.60
N LEU A 13 23.63 -25.22 -3.29
CA LEU A 13 23.01 -24.13 -4.00
C LEU A 13 22.73 -23.09 -2.93
N CYS A 14 23.68 -22.17 -2.74
CA CYS A 14 23.35 -20.84 -2.25
C CYS A 14 22.28 -20.32 -3.21
N SER A 15 21.02 -20.57 -2.88
CA SER A 15 19.94 -19.69 -3.27
C SER A 15 20.36 -18.34 -2.70
N PHE A 16 21.01 -17.52 -3.52
CA PHE A 16 21.18 -16.11 -3.24
C PHE A 16 19.76 -15.57 -3.11
N THR A 17 19.24 -15.58 -1.88
CA THR A 17 18.11 -14.75 -1.52
C THR A 17 18.63 -13.34 -1.75
N LEU A 18 18.25 -12.75 -2.89
CA LEU A 18 18.27 -11.32 -3.10
C LEU A 18 17.30 -10.69 -2.08
N THR A 19 17.67 -10.73 -0.80
CA THR A 19 17.12 -9.86 0.22
C THR A 19 17.78 -8.51 -0.01
N GLY A 20 17.43 -7.85 -1.11
CA GLY A 20 17.68 -6.42 -1.22
C GLY A 20 16.98 -5.77 -0.04
N ASP A 21 17.70 -4.97 0.75
CA ASP A 21 17.05 -4.19 1.79
C ASP A 21 16.13 -3.17 1.12
N TYR A 22 14.83 -3.35 1.26
CA TYR A 22 13.82 -2.39 0.80
C TYR A 22 13.46 -1.43 1.93
N ALA A 23 13.21 -0.18 1.58
CA ALA A 23 12.62 0.81 2.48
C ALA A 23 11.20 1.13 2.04
N GLU A 24 10.32 1.40 3.01
CA GLU A 24 8.95 1.80 2.75
C GLU A 24 8.81 3.33 2.71
N VAL A 25 7.90 3.81 1.86
CA VAL A 25 7.50 5.21 1.74
C VAL A 25 5.98 5.32 1.60
N ILE A 26 5.40 6.40 2.12
CA ILE A 26 3.97 6.68 1.92
C ILE A 26 3.77 7.29 0.54
N ALA A 27 2.85 6.73 -0.24
CA ALA A 27 2.44 7.31 -1.51
C ALA A 27 1.63 8.59 -1.28
N HIS A 28 1.82 9.60 -2.13
CA HIS A 28 0.97 10.77 -2.11
C HIS A 28 -0.33 10.46 -2.86
N ILE A 29 -1.43 10.26 -2.15
CA ILE A 29 -2.75 10.08 -2.79
C ILE A 29 -3.22 11.41 -3.40
N THR A 30 -3.44 11.43 -4.72
CA THR A 30 -3.77 12.64 -5.47
C THR A 30 -5.23 12.71 -5.88
N ARG A 31 -5.90 11.55 -6.05
CA ARG A 31 -7.29 11.50 -6.51
C ARG A 31 -8.01 10.23 -6.04
N THR A 32 -9.31 10.35 -5.83
CA THR A 32 -10.21 9.22 -5.55
C THR A 32 -11.48 9.30 -6.38
N GLU A 33 -12.02 8.13 -6.74
CA GLU A 33 -13.32 7.99 -7.38
C GLU A 33 -14.36 7.45 -6.38
N LEU A 34 -14.30 7.89 -5.12
CA LEU A 34 -15.22 7.46 -4.07
C LEU A 34 -16.66 7.84 -4.48
N PRO A 35 -17.60 6.87 -4.56
CA PRO A 35 -18.99 7.20 -4.82
C PRO A 35 -19.57 8.03 -3.68
N GLN A 36 -20.47 8.95 -4.01
CA GLN A 36 -21.09 9.82 -3.02
C GLN A 36 -22.11 9.08 -2.12
N THR A 37 -22.63 7.93 -2.58
CA THR A 37 -23.62 7.15 -1.85
C THR A 37 -23.38 5.64 -1.91
N SER A 38 -23.85 4.92 -0.88
CA SER A 38 -23.90 3.45 -0.85
C SER A 38 -25.03 2.96 0.08
N LYS A 39 -25.19 1.64 0.18
CA LYS A 39 -26.10 0.97 1.12
C LYS A 39 -25.31 0.27 2.23
N PRO A 40 -25.88 0.11 3.44
CA PRO A 40 -25.24 -0.70 4.49
C PRO A 40 -24.95 -2.11 3.98
N ASN A 41 -23.80 -2.66 4.37
CA ASN A 41 -23.30 -3.99 4.02
C ASN A 41 -23.13 -4.26 2.53
N LYS A 42 -23.17 -3.23 1.68
CA LYS A 42 -22.83 -3.33 0.26
C LYS A 42 -21.36 -2.99 0.07
N GLU A 43 -20.59 -3.94 -0.46
CA GLU A 43 -19.22 -3.65 -0.89
C GLU A 43 -19.23 -2.60 -2.00
N LEU A 44 -18.40 -1.58 -1.84
CA LEU A 44 -18.05 -0.60 -2.85
C LEU A 44 -16.59 -0.78 -3.25
N VAL A 45 -16.36 -0.72 -4.56
CA VAL A 45 -15.02 -0.75 -5.17
C VAL A 45 -14.84 0.58 -5.90
N PHE A 46 -13.78 1.31 -5.57
CA PHE A 46 -13.46 2.58 -6.22
C PHE A 46 -11.95 2.72 -6.44
N LYS A 47 -11.57 3.63 -7.33
CA LYS A 47 -10.17 3.87 -7.65
C LYS A 47 -9.54 4.88 -6.71
N ILE A 48 -8.31 4.62 -6.31
CA ILE A 48 -7.41 5.57 -5.65
C ILE A 48 -6.19 5.73 -6.55
N THR A 49 -5.92 6.96 -6.99
CA THR A 49 -4.73 7.33 -7.74
C THR A 49 -3.75 8.01 -6.80
N ALA A 50 -2.49 7.61 -6.88
CA ALA A 50 -1.43 8.13 -6.04
C ALA A 50 -0.12 8.21 -6.83
N GLU A 51 0.84 8.93 -6.28
CA GLU A 51 2.15 9.14 -6.89
C GLU A 51 3.30 8.87 -5.91
N PHE A 52 4.44 8.49 -6.48
CA PHE A 52 5.74 8.51 -5.83
C PHE A 52 6.64 9.54 -6.52
N ASN A 53 7.52 10.19 -5.75
CA ASN A 53 8.51 11.14 -6.28
C ASN A 53 9.82 10.47 -6.76
N ASP A 54 9.77 9.18 -7.05
CA ASP A 54 10.84 8.37 -7.62
C ASP A 54 10.25 7.25 -8.49
N HIS A 55 10.84 7.00 -9.67
CA HIS A 55 10.41 5.95 -10.60
C HIS A 55 10.79 4.53 -10.16
N SER A 56 11.64 4.42 -9.15
CA SER A 56 12.13 3.15 -8.62
C SER A 56 11.20 2.57 -7.56
N THR A 57 10.28 3.40 -7.04
CA THR A 57 9.33 3.04 -6.00
C THR A 57 8.13 2.30 -6.59
N LYS A 58 7.87 1.10 -6.09
CA LYS A 58 6.71 0.30 -6.52
C LYS A 58 5.68 0.27 -5.42
N TYR A 59 4.40 0.27 -5.78
CA TYR A 59 3.33 -0.01 -4.82
C TYR A 59 3.58 -1.37 -4.14
N SER A 60 3.54 -1.38 -2.81
CA SER A 60 3.74 -2.58 -1.98
C SER A 60 2.43 -3.00 -1.33
N ARG A 61 1.84 -2.12 -0.52
CA ARG A 61 0.65 -2.46 0.28
C ARG A 61 -0.22 -1.26 0.59
N GLN A 62 -1.40 -1.57 1.12
CA GLN A 62 -2.32 -0.60 1.70
C GLN A 62 -2.60 -0.93 3.16
N GLU A 63 -2.93 0.10 3.93
CA GLU A 63 -3.41 -0.01 5.30
C GLU A 63 -4.70 0.78 5.45
N THR A 64 -5.66 0.22 6.17
CA THR A 64 -6.92 0.89 6.51
C THR A 64 -7.13 0.86 8.00
N ASN A 65 -7.33 2.04 8.59
CA ASN A 65 -7.71 2.19 9.99
C ASN A 65 -9.13 2.75 10.05
N VAL A 66 -10.01 2.11 10.82
CA VAL A 66 -11.41 2.52 10.98
C VAL A 66 -11.68 2.89 12.43
N LYS A 67 -12.12 4.13 12.66
CA LYS A 67 -12.57 4.61 13.97
C LYS A 67 -13.99 5.14 13.85
N GLY A 68 -14.97 4.32 14.21
CA GLY A 68 -16.38 4.63 13.98
C GLY A 68 -16.68 4.74 12.49
N LYS A 69 -17.14 5.93 12.04
CA LYS A 69 -17.42 6.23 10.63
C LYS A 69 -16.28 7.00 9.94
N VAL A 70 -15.12 7.12 10.58
CA VAL A 70 -13.92 7.69 9.99
C VAL A 70 -13.04 6.54 9.48
N VAL A 71 -12.74 6.55 8.19
CA VAL A 71 -11.92 5.55 7.49
C VAL A 71 -10.65 6.24 7.03
N THR A 72 -9.49 5.82 7.53
CA THR A 72 -8.20 6.35 7.11
C THR A 72 -7.49 5.33 6.23
N VAL A 73 -7.12 5.73 5.01
CA VAL A 73 -6.43 4.87 4.03
C VAL A 73 -5.02 5.40 3.81
N THR A 74 -4.03 4.52 3.93
CA THR A 74 -2.62 4.81 3.63
C THR A 74 -2.13 3.83 2.58
N LEU A 75 -1.48 4.34 1.53
CA LEU A 75 -0.81 3.51 0.52
C LEU A 75 0.70 3.59 0.74
N TYR A 76 1.38 2.46 0.64
CA TYR A 76 2.81 2.34 0.82
C TYR A 76 3.47 1.82 -0.46
N GLY A 77 4.65 2.38 -0.75
CA GLY A 77 5.55 1.87 -1.76
C GLY A 77 6.84 1.37 -1.14
N GLU A 78 7.55 0.55 -1.89
CA GLU A 78 8.89 0.05 -1.57
C GLU A 78 9.89 0.48 -2.62
N TYR A 79 11.07 0.88 -2.18
CA TYR A 79 12.20 1.22 -3.04
C TYR A 79 13.49 0.55 -2.53
N PRO A 80 14.42 0.20 -3.42
CA PRO A 80 15.69 -0.42 -3.03
C PRO A 80 16.58 0.59 -2.30
N LYS A 81 17.08 0.26 -1.10
CA LYS A 81 17.93 1.18 -0.30
C LYS A 81 19.27 1.52 -0.96
N ASN A 82 19.78 0.62 -1.81
CA ASN A 82 21.14 0.68 -2.34
C ASN A 82 21.18 1.00 -3.85
N GLY A 83 20.04 1.36 -4.44
CA GLY A 83 19.92 1.67 -5.87
C GLY A 83 19.93 3.17 -6.13
N GLU A 84 20.43 3.57 -7.30
CA GLU A 84 20.22 4.92 -7.82
C GLU A 84 18.73 5.14 -8.04
N CYS A 85 18.12 6.04 -7.26
CA CYS A 85 16.73 6.41 -7.45
C CYS A 85 16.62 7.38 -8.63
N GLN A 86 15.95 6.97 -9.71
CA GLN A 86 15.63 7.87 -10.81
C GLN A 86 14.56 8.87 -10.36
N LYS A 87 14.96 10.13 -10.22
CA LYS A 87 14.03 11.23 -9.93
C LYS A 87 12.95 11.28 -11.01
N GLY A 88 11.70 11.36 -10.55
CA GLY A 88 10.55 11.53 -11.42
C GLY A 88 9.27 11.20 -10.68
N VAL A 89 8.13 11.61 -11.25
CA VAL A 89 6.83 11.32 -10.66
C VAL A 89 6.28 10.07 -11.31
N GLN A 90 6.07 9.02 -10.51
CA GLN A 90 5.41 7.80 -10.94
C GLN A 90 4.00 7.76 -10.39
N GLU A 91 3.01 7.92 -11.27
CA GLU A 91 1.61 7.73 -10.94
C GLU A 91 1.21 6.26 -11.03
N PHE A 92 0.34 5.81 -10.11
CA PHE A 92 -0.30 4.51 -10.16
C PHE A 92 -1.74 4.60 -9.65
N THR A 93 -2.57 3.63 -10.03
CA THR A 93 -3.96 3.54 -9.59
C THR A 93 -4.27 2.14 -9.08
N ILE A 94 -4.93 2.06 -7.93
CA ILE A 94 -5.42 0.81 -7.35
C ILE A 94 -6.94 0.78 -7.30
N ASN A 95 -7.51 -0.42 -7.32
CA ASN A 95 -8.91 -0.63 -6.93
C ASN A 95 -8.96 -0.91 -5.43
N TYR A 96 -9.70 -0.09 -4.69
CA TYR A 96 -9.88 -0.20 -3.25
C TYR A 96 -11.31 -0.62 -2.91
N SER A 97 -11.45 -1.67 -2.09
CA SER A 97 -12.74 -2.19 -1.64
C SER A 97 -13.02 -1.80 -0.19
N TYR A 98 -14.27 -1.41 0.09
CA TYR A 98 -14.75 -1.15 1.45
C TYR A 98 -16.21 -1.57 1.61
N THR A 99 -16.60 -1.99 2.82
CA THR A 99 -17.98 -2.39 3.13
C THR A 99 -18.48 -1.66 4.36
N PRO A 100 -19.26 -0.56 4.23
CA PRO A 100 -19.80 0.18 5.36
C PRO A 100 -20.82 -0.70 6.11
N LYS A 101 -20.75 -0.73 7.44
CA LYS A 101 -21.57 -1.65 8.24
C LYS A 101 -22.93 -1.10 8.66
N SER A 102 -23.04 0.23 8.75
CA SER A 102 -24.26 0.92 9.20
C SER A 102 -24.55 2.15 8.36
N ALA A 103 -25.80 2.60 8.33
CA ALA A 103 -26.18 3.86 7.70
C ALA A 103 -25.52 5.09 8.35
N GLY A 104 -25.42 6.18 7.60
CA GLY A 104 -24.90 7.47 8.03
C GLY A 104 -23.75 8.00 7.16
N LYS A 105 -23.18 9.12 7.60
CA LYS A 105 -22.07 9.80 6.92
C LYS A 105 -20.73 9.18 7.33
N TYR A 106 -19.97 8.68 6.37
CA TYR A 106 -18.60 8.22 6.53
C TYR A 106 -17.65 9.29 6.00
N ILE A 107 -16.55 9.51 6.72
CA ILE A 107 -15.48 10.41 6.31
C ILE A 107 -14.28 9.54 5.95
N PHE A 108 -13.80 9.67 4.72
CA PHE A 108 -12.57 9.03 4.28
C PHE A 108 -11.43 10.03 4.36
N HIS A 109 -10.37 9.68 5.08
CA HIS A 109 -9.10 10.39 5.12
C HIS A 109 -8.07 9.59 4.33
N PHE A 110 -7.70 10.09 3.16
CA PHE A 110 -6.65 9.53 2.33
C PHE A 110 -5.33 10.20 2.69
N VAL A 111 -4.38 9.44 3.23
CA VAL A 111 -3.08 9.97 3.65
C VAL A 111 -2.28 10.39 2.42
N THR A 112 -1.84 11.65 2.40
CA THR A 112 -1.07 12.23 1.30
C THR A 112 0.42 12.38 1.61
N GLY A 113 0.80 12.21 2.87
CA GLY A 113 2.19 12.29 3.33
C GLY A 113 2.28 12.56 4.82
N ILE A 114 3.50 12.82 5.30
CA ILE A 114 3.78 13.23 6.68
C ILE A 114 4.58 14.53 6.62
N GLN A 115 4.10 15.55 7.33
CA GLN A 115 4.79 16.83 7.49
C GLN A 115 4.93 17.12 8.99
N ASN A 116 6.15 17.35 9.45
CA ASN A 116 6.47 17.60 10.87
C ASN A 116 5.93 16.51 11.82
N GLY A 117 5.97 15.24 11.41
CA GLY A 117 5.45 14.11 12.18
C GLY A 117 3.92 13.97 12.16
N VAL A 118 3.21 14.84 11.44
CA VAL A 118 1.74 14.83 11.33
C VAL A 118 1.32 14.34 9.95
N LYS A 119 0.39 13.38 9.91
CA LYS A 119 -0.22 12.89 8.67
C LYS A 119 -1.01 14.03 8.00
N GLN A 120 -0.77 14.23 6.71
CA GLN A 120 -1.58 15.09 5.86
C GLN A 120 -2.66 14.26 5.17
N PHE A 121 -3.81 14.88 4.91
CA PHE A 121 -4.98 14.18 4.40
C PHE A 121 -5.67 14.93 3.25
N MET A 122 -6.07 14.18 2.23
CA MET A 122 -7.20 14.52 1.37
C MET A 122 -8.44 13.85 1.95
N SER A 123 -9.54 14.58 2.10
CA SER A 123 -10.77 14.05 2.72
C SER A 123 -11.95 14.04 1.77
N ASP A 124 -12.72 12.97 1.79
CA ASP A 124 -13.98 12.84 1.04
C ASP A 124 -15.06 12.19 1.92
N THR A 125 -16.31 12.23 1.48
CA THR A 125 -17.47 11.74 2.22
C THR A 125 -18.23 10.68 1.42
N LEU A 126 -18.64 9.62 2.12
CA LEU A 126 -19.61 8.64 1.62
C LEU A 126 -20.89 8.72 2.46
N LEU A 127 -22.05 8.92 1.84
CA LEU A 127 -23.35 8.87 2.50
C LEU A 127 -24.00 7.48 2.33
N VAL A 128 -24.12 6.75 3.44
CA VAL A 128 -24.72 5.40 3.44
C VAL A 128 -26.18 5.49 3.86
N LYS A 129 -27.09 5.07 2.97
CA LYS A 129 -28.54 5.11 3.16
C LYS A 129 -29.15 3.72 3.12
#